data_AF-A0A5N3VNS4-F1
#
_entry.id   AF-A0A5N3VNS4-F1
#
_cell.length_a   1.000
_cell.length_b   1.000
_cell.length_c   1.000
_cell.angle_alpha   90.00
_cell.angle_beta   90.00
_cell.angle_gamma   90.00
#
_symmetry.space_group_name_H-M   'P 1'
#
loop_
_entity.id
_entity.type
_entity.pdbx_description
1 polymer ?
#
loop_
_entity_poly.entity_id
_entity_poly.type
_entity_poly.pdbx_seq_one_letter_code
_entity_poly.pdbx_strand_id
1 'polypeptide(L)'
;GPVENGSVASENTQKTDPVMEPKLKAVDWDKDLVDWQKPLLWQVGHLGEKYDEWVHQPVSRPIRLFHSDFVEALSKTVWYSVPIIWVPLVLYCSWSYYGAFAQGNVPLLAPFATEYSVAMPESAFPGLFLLGLFIWSLLEYLIHRFLFHLKPPSNSAYLIMLHFAMHGQHHKAPFDTSRLVFPPVPASLVIAFFYLLLRLILSAAVAGTVFAGSLLGYVIYDLTHYYLHFGSPHKGSYLYHLKAHHVKHHFAHHQSGFGISSKLWDHFFHTLTPEEPHPKTQ
;
A
#
# COMPACT_ATOMS: atom_id res chain seq x y z
N GLY A 1 25.26 -35.48 -40.20
CA GLY A 1 24.26 -34.42 -40.44
C GLY A 1 23.57 -34.16 -39.13
N PRO A 2 23.57 -32.92 -38.62
CA PRO A 2 22.99 -32.62 -37.32
C PRO A 2 21.47 -32.47 -37.44
N VAL A 3 20.81 -32.85 -36.35
CA VAL A 3 19.36 -32.81 -36.13
C VAL A 3 18.99 -31.41 -35.65
N GLU A 4 18.16 -30.68 -36.40
CA GLU A 4 17.55 -29.43 -35.95
C GLU A 4 16.33 -29.75 -35.08
N ASN A 5 16.45 -29.43 -33.78
CA ASN A 5 15.34 -29.36 -32.84
C ASN A 5 14.67 -27.99 -33.00
N GLY A 6 13.53 -27.94 -33.68
CA GLY A 6 12.65 -26.77 -33.67
C GLY A 6 11.88 -26.69 -32.36
N SER A 7 12.28 -25.81 -31.45
CA SER A 7 11.47 -25.46 -30.28
C SER A 7 10.29 -24.57 -30.71
N VAL A 8 9.08 -25.10 -30.60
CA VAL A 8 7.83 -24.36 -30.75
C VAL A 8 7.74 -23.35 -29.59
N ALA A 9 7.96 -22.08 -29.89
CA ALA A 9 7.62 -20.99 -28.97
C ALA A 9 6.09 -20.84 -28.95
N SER A 10 5.48 -21.13 -27.80
CA SER A 10 4.09 -20.79 -27.52
C SER A 10 4.00 -19.28 -27.33
N GLU A 11 3.65 -18.55 -28.39
CA GLU A 11 3.10 -17.20 -28.28
C GLU A 11 1.66 -17.32 -27.76
N ASN A 12 1.47 -17.05 -26.48
CA ASN A 12 0.17 -16.71 -25.95
C ASN A 12 0.23 -15.31 -25.34
N THR A 13 0.45 -14.32 -26.21
CA THR A 13 0.42 -12.90 -25.84
C THR A 13 -1.05 -12.49 -25.72
N GLN A 14 -1.60 -12.66 -24.53
CA GLN A 14 -2.94 -12.18 -24.19
C GLN A 14 -2.94 -10.66 -24.39
N LYS A 15 -3.62 -10.19 -25.45
CA LYS A 15 -3.73 -8.77 -25.83
C LYS A 15 -4.25 -7.98 -24.62
N THR A 16 -3.41 -7.12 -24.04
CA THR A 16 -3.78 -6.23 -22.94
C THR A 16 -4.91 -5.30 -23.37
N ASP A 17 -5.90 -5.08 -22.50
CA ASP A 17 -7.00 -4.14 -22.77
C ASP A 17 -6.40 -2.72 -22.91
N PRO A 18 -6.68 -1.97 -23.99
CA PRO A 18 -6.11 -0.64 -24.22
C PRO A 18 -6.37 0.35 -23.07
N VAL A 19 -7.42 0.14 -22.27
CA VAL A 19 -7.73 0.95 -21.07
C VAL A 19 -6.69 0.75 -19.95
N MET A 20 -5.94 -0.35 -19.97
CA MET A 20 -4.92 -0.69 -18.97
C MET A 20 -3.49 -0.54 -19.48
N GLU A 21 -3.27 0.02 -20.67
CA GLU A 21 -1.91 0.23 -21.17
C GLU A 21 -1.20 1.35 -20.38
N PRO A 22 -0.10 1.04 -19.67
CA PRO A 22 0.60 2.03 -18.85
C PRO A 22 1.35 3.03 -19.73
N LYS A 23 1.12 4.33 -19.49
CA LYS A 23 1.90 5.41 -20.12
C LYS A 23 3.24 5.55 -19.41
N LEU A 24 4.26 4.91 -19.95
CA LEU A 24 5.62 4.90 -19.38
C LEU A 24 6.51 5.93 -20.08
N LYS A 25 7.31 6.67 -19.31
CA LYS A 25 8.33 7.56 -19.83
C LYS A 25 9.62 6.77 -20.09
N ALA A 26 10.17 6.88 -21.30
CA ALA A 26 11.52 6.41 -21.58
C ALA A 26 12.54 7.28 -20.83
N VAL A 27 13.54 6.64 -20.22
CA VAL A 27 14.62 7.35 -19.51
C VAL A 27 15.59 7.92 -20.54
N ASP A 28 15.78 9.25 -20.53
CA ASP A 28 16.84 9.93 -21.27
C ASP A 28 18.05 10.12 -20.35
N TRP A 29 19.10 9.33 -20.55
CA TRP A 29 20.25 9.26 -19.65
C TRP A 29 21.05 10.56 -19.56
N ASP A 30 21.00 11.40 -20.60
CA ASP A 30 21.80 12.64 -20.67
C ASP A 30 21.01 13.87 -20.23
N LYS A 31 19.68 13.79 -20.19
CA LYS A 31 18.79 14.95 -19.97
C LYS A 31 17.83 14.81 -18.80
N ASP A 32 17.77 13.66 -18.14
CA ASP A 32 16.94 13.52 -16.93
C ASP A 32 17.52 14.37 -15.78
N LEU A 33 16.67 14.72 -14.82
CA LEU A 33 17.03 15.52 -13.65
C LEU A 33 17.89 14.76 -12.64
N VAL A 34 18.01 13.44 -12.80
CA VAL A 34 18.81 12.56 -11.95
C VAL A 34 19.76 11.71 -12.79
N ASP A 35 20.90 11.39 -12.20
CA ASP A 35 21.82 10.40 -12.73
C ASP A 35 21.34 9.00 -12.32
N TRP A 36 20.78 8.32 -13.32
CA TRP A 36 20.19 6.99 -13.26
C TRP A 36 21.20 5.84 -13.03
N GLN A 37 22.51 6.12 -13.10
CA GLN A 37 23.58 5.18 -12.77
C GLN A 37 23.95 5.26 -11.27
N LYS A 38 23.52 6.31 -10.57
CA LYS A 38 23.77 6.52 -9.15
C LYS A 38 22.51 6.27 -8.30
N PRO A 39 22.67 6.01 -6.99
CA PRO A 39 21.54 5.89 -6.08
C PRO A 39 20.68 7.16 -6.04
N LEU A 40 19.36 6.99 -6.04
CA LEU A 40 18.42 8.08 -6.30
C LEU A 40 18.08 8.91 -5.07
N LEU A 41 18.05 8.32 -3.86
CA LEU A 41 17.42 8.96 -2.71
C LEU A 41 17.99 10.35 -2.43
N TRP A 42 19.32 10.48 -2.40
CA TRP A 42 19.97 11.77 -2.18
C TRP A 42 19.77 12.75 -3.34
N GLN A 43 19.84 12.28 -4.58
CA GLN A 43 19.64 13.13 -5.77
C GLN A 43 18.23 13.72 -5.79
N VAL A 44 17.23 12.90 -5.47
CA VAL A 44 15.81 13.27 -5.46
C VAL A 44 15.53 14.39 -4.45
N GLY A 45 16.20 14.38 -3.30
CA GLY A 45 16.10 15.47 -2.32
C GLY A 45 16.48 16.85 -2.87
N HIS A 46 17.29 16.92 -3.92
CA HIS A 46 17.77 18.17 -4.52
C HIS A 46 16.94 18.64 -5.72
N LEU A 47 15.86 17.94 -6.07
CA LEU A 47 15.00 18.30 -7.20
C LEU A 47 14.11 19.53 -6.93
N GLY A 48 13.86 19.85 -5.66
CA GLY A 48 13.08 21.00 -5.24
C GLY A 48 11.71 21.06 -5.91
N GLU A 49 11.40 22.16 -6.60
CA GLU A 49 10.12 22.39 -7.28
C GLU A 49 9.82 21.36 -8.39
N LYS A 50 10.86 20.79 -9.00
CA LYS A 50 10.73 19.82 -10.10
C LYS A 50 10.36 18.42 -9.60
N TYR A 51 10.44 18.17 -8.30
CA TYR A 51 10.21 16.85 -7.72
C TYR A 51 8.81 16.30 -8.03
N ASP A 52 7.79 17.13 -7.83
CA ASP A 52 6.38 16.73 -7.93
C ASP A 52 6.01 16.26 -9.33
N GLU A 53 6.46 16.96 -10.37
CA GLU A 53 6.25 16.51 -11.75
C GLU A 53 7.09 15.28 -12.08
N TRP A 54 8.36 15.27 -11.64
CA TRP A 54 9.30 14.20 -11.96
C TRP A 54 8.90 12.84 -11.37
N VAL A 55 8.36 12.82 -10.14
CA VAL A 55 7.99 11.59 -9.44
C VAL A 55 6.76 10.91 -10.05
N HIS A 56 5.82 11.70 -10.59
CA HIS A 56 4.59 11.21 -11.25
C HIS A 56 4.78 10.93 -12.75
N GLN A 57 6.02 10.76 -13.21
CA GLN A 57 6.36 10.29 -14.55
C GLN A 57 6.94 8.88 -14.45
N PRO A 58 6.10 7.83 -14.52
CA PRO A 58 6.51 6.46 -14.26
C PRO A 58 7.52 5.94 -15.28
N VAL A 59 8.46 5.13 -14.82
CA VAL A 59 9.47 4.44 -15.63
C VAL A 59 9.37 2.93 -15.41
N SER A 60 9.72 2.14 -16.43
CA SER A 60 9.72 0.67 -16.34
C SER A 60 11.13 0.16 -16.12
N ARG A 61 11.65 0.34 -14.91
CA ARG A 61 12.95 -0.21 -14.48
C ARG A 61 13.06 -0.30 -12.96
N PRO A 62 13.90 -1.20 -12.44
CA PRO A 62 14.28 -1.18 -11.05
C PRO A 62 15.06 0.09 -10.68
N ILE A 63 14.91 0.51 -9.42
CA ILE A 63 15.59 1.68 -8.87
C ILE A 63 16.47 1.31 -7.68
N ARG A 64 17.57 2.07 -7.54
CA ARG A 64 18.50 1.95 -6.41
C ARG A 64 18.41 3.20 -5.55
N LEU A 65 18.28 3.03 -4.23
CA LEU A 65 18.13 4.16 -3.30
C LEU A 65 19.43 4.52 -2.61
N PHE A 66 20.26 3.53 -2.24
CA PHE A 66 21.45 3.74 -1.41
C PHE A 66 22.76 3.30 -2.10
N HIS A 67 23.88 3.93 -1.72
CA HIS A 67 25.21 3.52 -2.19
C HIS A 67 25.62 2.15 -1.63
N SER A 68 25.40 1.93 -0.34
CA SER A 68 25.72 0.66 0.33
C SER A 68 24.80 -0.46 -0.12
N ASP A 69 25.35 -1.60 -0.53
CA ASP A 69 24.56 -2.81 -0.84
C ASP A 69 23.78 -3.33 0.36
N PHE A 70 24.36 -3.24 1.56
CA PHE A 70 23.67 -3.62 2.79
C PHE A 70 22.39 -2.80 3.05
N VAL A 71 22.48 -1.46 3.04
CA VAL A 71 21.32 -0.58 3.25
C VAL A 71 20.31 -0.71 2.10
N GLU A 72 20.79 -0.87 0.86
CA GLU A 72 19.96 -1.13 -0.30
C GLU A 72 19.15 -2.42 -0.13
N ALA A 73 19.77 -3.50 0.35
CA ALA A 73 19.09 -4.77 0.62
C ALA A 73 18.00 -4.64 1.69
N LEU A 74 18.26 -3.91 2.78
CA LEU A 74 17.27 -3.66 3.85
C LEU A 74 16.06 -2.85 3.39
N SER A 75 16.23 -2.06 2.33
CA SER A 75 15.16 -1.24 1.78
C SER A 75 14.27 -1.98 0.78
N LYS A 76 14.67 -3.18 0.34
CA LYS A 76 13.92 -4.02 -0.60
C LYS A 76 13.05 -5.00 0.15
N THR A 77 11.79 -5.09 -0.25
CA THR A 77 10.80 -5.94 0.43
C THR A 77 10.07 -6.83 -0.57
N VAL A 78 10.10 -8.13 -0.32
CA VAL A 78 9.36 -9.14 -1.09
C VAL A 78 7.93 -9.26 -0.56
N TRP A 79 6.95 -9.42 -1.45
CA TRP A 79 5.52 -9.42 -1.08
C TRP A 79 5.15 -10.44 -0.02
N TYR A 80 5.75 -11.64 -0.05
CA TYR A 80 5.43 -12.71 0.89
C TYR A 80 5.98 -12.46 2.31
N SER A 81 6.87 -11.48 2.50
CA SER A 81 7.31 -11.08 3.84
C SER A 81 6.17 -10.50 4.68
N VAL A 82 5.22 -9.79 4.05
CA VAL A 82 4.05 -9.20 4.70
C VAL A 82 3.22 -10.28 5.41
N PRO A 83 2.68 -11.32 4.73
CA PRO A 83 1.91 -12.35 5.41
C PRO A 83 2.75 -13.18 6.39
N ILE A 84 4.02 -13.50 6.07
CA ILE A 84 4.88 -14.29 6.95
C ILE A 84 5.10 -13.60 8.31
N ILE A 85 5.25 -12.28 8.32
CA ILE A 85 5.51 -11.52 9.54
C ILE A 85 4.22 -11.21 10.29
N TRP A 86 3.21 -10.71 9.58
CA TRP A 86 2.05 -10.09 10.24
C TRP A 86 0.91 -11.08 10.51
N VAL A 87 0.71 -12.12 9.69
CA VAL A 87 -0.35 -13.10 9.95
C VAL A 87 -0.14 -13.86 11.27
N PRO A 88 1.07 -14.34 11.62
CA PRO A 88 1.29 -14.94 12.93
C PRO A 88 0.96 -14.00 14.09
N LEU A 89 1.27 -12.70 13.96
CA LEU A 89 0.92 -11.70 14.97
C LEU A 89 -0.60 -11.50 15.07
N VAL A 90 -1.31 -11.41 13.95
CA VAL A 90 -2.79 -11.35 13.92
C VAL A 90 -3.38 -12.56 14.62
N LEU A 91 -2.89 -13.77 14.33
CA LEU A 91 -3.38 -15.02 14.92
C LEU A 91 -3.11 -15.06 16.43
N TYR A 92 -1.89 -14.71 16.84
CA TYR A 92 -1.50 -14.67 18.24
C TYR A 92 -2.34 -13.67 19.04
N CYS A 93 -2.50 -12.43 18.53
CA CYS A 93 -3.34 -11.43 19.17
C CYS A 93 -4.81 -11.88 19.22
N SER A 94 -5.35 -12.40 18.12
CA SER A 94 -6.74 -12.88 18.06
C SER A 94 -6.98 -13.98 19.09
N TRP A 95 -6.10 -14.98 19.17
CA TRP A 95 -6.19 -16.05 20.16
C TRP A 95 -6.09 -15.52 21.60
N SER A 96 -5.08 -14.69 21.88
CA SER A 96 -4.82 -14.16 23.22
C SER A 96 -5.99 -13.31 23.73
N TYR A 97 -6.52 -12.42 22.88
CA TYR A 97 -7.61 -11.53 23.28
C TYR A 97 -8.97 -12.23 23.28
N TYR A 98 -9.21 -13.18 22.37
CA TYR A 98 -10.40 -14.04 22.48
C TYR A 98 -10.40 -14.80 23.81
N GLY A 99 -9.25 -15.33 24.25
CA GLY A 99 -9.10 -15.94 25.57
C GLY A 99 -9.42 -14.98 26.73
N ALA A 100 -9.06 -13.69 26.61
CA ALA A 100 -9.43 -12.67 27.60
C ALA A 100 -10.93 -12.38 27.62
N PHE A 101 -11.60 -12.37 26.46
CA PHE A 101 -13.05 -12.24 26.36
C PHE A 101 -13.79 -13.45 26.96
N ALA A 102 -13.27 -14.67 26.76
CA ALA A 102 -13.84 -15.89 27.31
C ALA A 102 -13.75 -16.00 28.84
N GLN A 103 -12.80 -15.30 29.48
CA GLN A 103 -12.71 -15.23 30.95
C GLN A 103 -13.79 -14.34 31.58
N GLY A 104 -14.50 -13.55 30.77
CA GLY A 104 -15.52 -12.60 31.22
C GLY A 104 -14.94 -11.30 31.80
N ASN A 105 -15.80 -10.29 31.98
CA ASN A 105 -15.47 -9.00 32.61
C ASN A 105 -14.43 -8.13 31.88
N VAL A 106 -14.41 -8.13 30.55
CA VAL A 106 -13.55 -7.22 29.79
C VAL A 106 -14.14 -5.80 29.83
N PRO A 107 -13.50 -4.80 30.48
CA PRO A 107 -13.98 -3.42 30.41
C PRO A 107 -13.82 -2.87 28.99
N LEU A 108 -14.72 -2.01 28.53
CA LEU A 108 -14.58 -1.31 27.26
C LEU A 108 -13.38 -0.34 27.28
N LEU A 109 -13.30 0.49 28.32
CA LEU A 109 -12.35 1.60 28.40
C LEU A 109 -11.10 1.24 29.20
N ALA A 110 -10.04 2.03 29.01
CA ALA A 110 -8.79 1.87 29.72
C ALA A 110 -8.93 2.07 31.25
N PRO A 111 -8.00 1.53 32.07
CA PRO A 111 -8.11 1.49 33.54
C PRO A 111 -8.20 2.84 34.27
N PHE A 112 -7.90 3.96 33.60
CA PHE A 112 -8.03 5.31 34.18
C PHE A 112 -9.39 5.96 33.91
N ALA A 113 -10.28 5.28 33.17
CA ALA A 113 -11.64 5.72 32.85
C ALA A 113 -12.69 4.77 33.48
N THR A 114 -12.37 4.17 34.63
CA THR A 114 -13.08 3.00 35.19
C THR A 114 -14.41 3.29 35.86
N GLU A 115 -14.71 4.53 36.25
CA GLU A 115 -15.93 4.82 37.01
C GLU A 115 -17.23 4.55 36.22
N TYR A 116 -17.15 4.40 34.88
CA TYR A 116 -18.31 4.16 34.01
C TYR A 116 -18.07 3.10 32.91
N SER A 117 -17.07 2.23 33.04
CA SER A 117 -16.74 1.30 31.96
C SER A 117 -17.76 0.15 31.87
N VAL A 118 -18.44 0.07 30.72
CA VAL A 118 -19.32 -1.06 30.36
C VAL A 118 -18.48 -2.32 30.15
N ALA A 119 -18.91 -3.45 30.70
CA ALA A 119 -18.30 -4.75 30.45
C ALA A 119 -18.74 -5.28 29.07
N MET A 120 -17.79 -5.72 28.27
CA MET A 120 -18.02 -6.26 26.94
C MET A 120 -18.23 -7.78 27.03
N PRO A 121 -19.31 -8.32 26.42
CA PRO A 121 -19.54 -9.76 26.36
C PRO A 121 -18.55 -10.42 25.39
N GLU A 122 -18.35 -11.74 25.51
CA GLU A 122 -17.52 -12.52 24.58
C GLU A 122 -17.95 -12.34 23.11
N SER A 123 -19.27 -12.27 22.87
CA SER A 123 -19.85 -12.05 21.54
C SER A 123 -19.47 -10.72 20.89
N ALA A 124 -18.86 -9.78 21.62
CA ALA A 124 -18.35 -8.54 21.06
C ALA A 124 -17.06 -8.73 20.23
N PHE A 125 -16.33 -9.83 20.44
CA PHE A 125 -15.03 -10.05 19.78
C PHE A 125 -15.12 -9.97 18.25
N PRO A 126 -16.02 -10.69 17.54
CA PRO A 126 -16.11 -10.60 16.08
C PRO A 126 -16.45 -9.19 15.60
N GLY A 127 -17.34 -8.48 16.30
CA GLY A 127 -17.72 -7.11 15.96
C GLY A 127 -16.56 -6.13 16.07
N LEU A 128 -15.77 -6.23 17.15
CA LEU A 128 -14.57 -5.41 17.35
C LEU A 128 -13.47 -5.72 16.34
N PHE A 129 -13.32 -7.01 15.97
CA PHE A 129 -12.36 -7.42 14.95
C PHE A 129 -12.74 -6.87 13.57
N LEU A 130 -14.02 -6.99 13.18
CA LEU A 130 -14.54 -6.42 11.94
C LEU A 130 -14.48 -4.89 11.94
N LEU A 131 -14.70 -4.25 13.09
CA LEU A 131 -14.49 -2.82 13.26
C LEU A 131 -13.03 -2.44 13.00
N GLY A 132 -12.07 -3.25 13.48
CA GLY A 132 -10.65 -3.08 13.16
C GLY A 132 -10.37 -3.11 11.66
N LEU A 133 -10.91 -4.09 10.94
CA LEU A 133 -10.82 -4.17 9.48
C LEU A 133 -11.42 -2.94 8.79
N PHE A 134 -12.58 -2.48 9.26
CA PHE A 134 -13.24 -1.30 8.74
C PHE A 134 -12.41 -0.02 9.00
N ILE A 135 -11.87 0.15 10.20
CA ILE A 135 -10.96 1.26 10.56
C ILE A 135 -9.74 1.24 9.63
N TRP A 136 -9.15 0.07 9.36
CA TRP A 136 -8.04 -0.02 8.42
C TRP A 136 -8.43 0.49 7.03
N SER A 137 -9.59 0.13 6.50
CA SER A 137 -10.01 0.61 5.17
C SER A 137 -10.05 2.14 5.08
N LEU A 138 -10.42 2.82 6.19
CA LEU A 138 -10.39 4.26 6.28
C LEU A 138 -8.95 4.79 6.41
N LEU A 139 -8.12 4.16 7.25
CA LEU A 139 -6.72 4.53 7.40
C LEU A 139 -5.94 4.38 6.10
N GLU A 140 -6.17 3.32 5.34
CA GLU A 140 -5.64 3.13 3.98
C GLU A 140 -5.92 4.37 3.13
N TYR A 141 -7.19 4.78 3.04
CA TYR A 141 -7.59 5.94 2.26
C TYR A 141 -6.91 7.23 2.76
N LEU A 142 -6.92 7.47 4.07
CA LEU A 142 -6.35 8.69 4.67
C LEU A 142 -4.83 8.75 4.50
N ILE A 143 -4.13 7.64 4.74
CA ILE A 143 -2.67 7.54 4.55
C ILE A 143 -2.34 7.73 3.07
N HIS A 144 -3.05 7.05 2.18
CA HIS A 144 -2.76 7.14 0.75
C HIS A 144 -2.99 8.58 0.25
N ARG A 145 -4.10 9.21 0.61
CA ARG A 145 -4.43 10.58 0.18
C ARG A 145 -3.56 11.66 0.82
N PHE A 146 -3.43 11.64 2.15
CA PHE A 146 -2.88 12.79 2.89
C PHE A 146 -1.42 12.63 3.30
N LEU A 147 -0.88 11.41 3.31
CA LEU A 147 0.53 11.15 3.63
C LEU A 147 1.33 10.77 2.38
N PHE A 148 0.84 9.80 1.61
CA PHE A 148 1.54 9.27 0.45
C PHE A 148 1.44 10.16 -0.79
N HIS A 149 0.37 10.96 -0.92
CA HIS A 149 0.21 12.01 -1.93
C HIS A 149 0.40 13.43 -1.38
N LEU A 150 1.02 13.56 -0.20
CA LEU A 150 1.41 14.86 0.34
C LEU A 150 2.43 15.51 -0.60
N LYS A 151 2.20 16.75 -1.05
CA LYS A 151 3.22 17.52 -1.75
C LYS A 151 4.26 18.04 -0.73
N PRO A 152 5.51 17.52 -0.71
CA PRO A 152 6.52 18.00 0.22
C PRO A 152 6.93 19.45 -0.12
N PRO A 153 7.32 20.27 0.88
CA PRO A 153 7.89 21.59 0.62
C PRO A 153 9.13 21.52 -0.27
N SER A 154 9.17 22.30 -1.35
CA SER A 154 10.25 22.29 -2.34
C SER A 154 11.62 22.72 -1.77
N ASN A 155 11.63 23.42 -0.64
CA ASN A 155 12.83 23.87 0.04
C ASN A 155 13.39 22.85 1.05
N SER A 156 12.74 21.69 1.24
CA SER A 156 13.15 20.68 2.22
C SER A 156 13.56 19.38 1.55
N ALA A 157 14.86 19.21 1.34
CA ALA A 157 15.42 18.00 0.76
C ALA A 157 15.04 16.73 1.53
N TYR A 158 15.05 16.79 2.87
CA TYR A 158 14.71 15.65 3.71
C TYR A 158 13.24 15.25 3.61
N LEU A 159 12.30 16.20 3.49
CA LEU A 159 10.89 15.89 3.32
C LEU A 159 10.60 15.31 1.92
N ILE A 160 11.29 15.81 0.90
CA ILE A 160 11.25 15.21 -0.45
C ILE A 160 11.77 13.77 -0.42
N MET A 161 12.92 13.53 0.21
CA MET A 161 13.48 12.19 0.38
C MET A 161 12.54 11.26 1.13
N LEU A 162 11.93 11.73 2.22
CA LEU A 162 10.98 10.96 3.02
C LEU A 162 9.74 10.58 2.20
N HIS A 163 9.13 11.53 1.51
CA HIS A 163 8.00 11.26 0.64
C HIS A 163 8.37 10.28 -0.49
N PHE A 164 9.55 10.44 -1.11
CA PHE A 164 10.05 9.50 -2.11
C PHE A 164 10.20 8.09 -1.54
N ALA A 165 10.79 7.95 -0.35
CA ALA A 165 10.96 6.66 0.31
C ALA A 165 9.63 6.01 0.73
N MET A 166 8.61 6.78 1.13
CA MET A 166 7.32 6.25 1.55
C MET A 166 6.46 5.79 0.36
N HIS A 167 6.35 6.59 -0.70
CA HIS A 167 5.44 6.30 -1.81
C HIS A 167 5.90 6.81 -3.18
N GLY A 168 6.67 7.90 -3.23
CA GLY A 168 7.11 8.46 -4.52
C GLY A 168 7.92 7.48 -5.37
N GLN A 169 8.74 6.63 -4.74
CA GLN A 169 9.49 5.59 -5.44
C GLN A 169 8.59 4.58 -6.16
N HIS A 170 7.42 4.29 -5.58
CA HIS A 170 6.44 3.38 -6.15
C HIS A 170 5.72 4.01 -7.34
N HIS A 171 5.32 5.29 -7.27
CA HIS A 171 4.81 6.02 -8.44
C HIS A 171 5.85 6.14 -9.55
N LYS A 172 7.12 6.33 -9.17
CA LYS A 172 8.19 6.47 -10.14
C LYS A 172 8.51 5.15 -10.83
N ALA A 173 8.55 4.03 -10.10
CA ALA A 173 8.87 2.71 -10.62
C ALA A 173 7.80 1.68 -10.22
N PRO A 174 6.58 1.77 -10.79
CA PRO A 174 5.42 0.97 -10.35
C PRO A 174 5.54 -0.53 -10.62
N PHE A 175 6.54 -0.94 -11.40
CA PHE A 175 6.81 -2.33 -11.73
C PHE A 175 8.09 -2.88 -11.07
N ASP A 176 8.72 -2.13 -10.16
CA ASP A 176 9.79 -2.66 -9.30
C ASP A 176 9.16 -3.50 -8.18
N THR A 177 9.22 -4.82 -8.33
CA THR A 177 8.61 -5.80 -7.40
C THR A 177 9.18 -5.71 -5.98
N SER A 178 10.35 -5.10 -5.80
CA SER A 178 11.01 -4.97 -4.50
C SER A 178 10.68 -3.67 -3.76
N ARG A 179 9.94 -2.74 -4.40
CA ARG A 179 9.69 -1.36 -3.94
C ARG A 179 8.21 -1.01 -3.82
N LEU A 180 7.34 -2.01 -3.74
CA LEU A 180 5.89 -1.81 -3.63
C LEU A 180 5.39 -1.93 -2.19
N VAL A 181 5.59 -3.08 -1.56
CA VAL A 181 5.08 -3.34 -0.20
C VAL A 181 5.92 -2.61 0.84
N PHE A 182 5.30 -2.19 1.94
CA PHE A 182 5.97 -1.37 2.93
C PHE A 182 7.00 -2.20 3.73
N PRO A 183 8.24 -1.73 3.93
CA PRO A 183 9.25 -2.54 4.62
C PRO A 183 8.86 -2.85 6.08
N PRO A 184 9.07 -4.08 6.60
CA PRO A 184 8.54 -4.48 7.90
C PRO A 184 9.07 -3.67 9.09
N VAL A 185 10.32 -3.21 9.04
CA VAL A 185 10.92 -2.42 10.14
C VAL A 185 10.22 -1.07 10.30
N PRO A 186 10.15 -0.18 9.29
CA PRO A 186 9.37 1.05 9.43
C PRO A 186 7.87 0.79 9.63
N ALA A 187 7.31 -0.27 9.03
CA ALA A 187 5.92 -0.68 9.28
C ALA A 187 5.69 -0.95 10.78
N SER A 188 6.61 -1.66 11.44
CA SER A 188 6.49 -2.03 12.86
C SER A 188 6.39 -0.81 13.79
N LEU A 189 7.08 0.29 13.46
CA LEU A 189 7.01 1.54 14.22
C LEU A 189 5.63 2.17 14.13
N VAL A 190 5.06 2.23 12.92
CA VAL A 190 3.71 2.77 12.67
C VAL A 190 2.64 1.89 13.31
N ILE A 191 2.77 0.58 13.18
CA ILE A 191 1.87 -0.42 13.76
C ILE A 191 1.90 -0.34 15.30
N ALA A 192 3.09 -0.24 15.91
CA ALA A 192 3.24 -0.09 17.35
C ALA A 192 2.64 1.23 17.85
N PHE A 193 2.91 2.34 17.14
CA PHE A 193 2.30 3.63 17.45
C PHE A 193 0.77 3.57 17.42
N PHE A 194 0.19 2.95 16.39
CA PHE A 194 -1.26 2.77 16.28
C PHE A 194 -1.83 1.91 17.43
N TYR A 195 -1.17 0.81 17.79
CA TYR A 195 -1.57 0.00 18.94
C TYR A 195 -1.56 0.81 20.24
N LEU A 196 -0.51 1.62 20.47
CA LEU A 196 -0.42 2.48 21.65
C LEU A 196 -1.55 3.51 21.68
N LEU A 197 -1.92 4.12 20.55
CA LEU A 197 -3.07 5.03 20.48
C LEU A 197 -4.38 4.34 20.87
N LEU A 198 -4.62 3.11 20.42
CA LEU A 198 -5.81 2.35 20.84
C LEU A 198 -5.81 2.09 22.35
N ARG A 199 -4.64 1.78 22.93
CA ARG A 199 -4.47 1.51 24.36
C ARG A 199 -4.63 2.75 25.26
N LEU A 200 -4.57 3.96 24.69
CA LEU A 200 -4.90 5.20 25.40
C LEU A 200 -6.41 5.40 25.61
N ILE A 201 -7.26 4.60 24.97
CA ILE A 201 -8.72 4.79 25.05
C ILE A 201 -9.39 3.50 25.50
N LEU A 202 -8.94 2.37 24.95
CA LEU A 202 -9.56 1.07 25.09
C LEU A 202 -8.77 0.18 26.07
N SER A 203 -9.48 -0.74 26.71
CA SER A 203 -8.84 -1.78 27.51
C SER A 203 -7.93 -2.66 26.66
N ALA A 204 -7.06 -3.47 27.30
CA ALA A 204 -6.06 -4.25 26.59
C ALA A 204 -6.69 -5.22 25.57
N ALA A 205 -7.74 -5.92 26.00
CA ALA A 205 -8.43 -6.88 25.16
C ALA A 205 -9.20 -6.20 24.01
N VAL A 206 -9.89 -5.09 24.28
CA VAL A 206 -10.63 -4.38 23.23
C VAL A 206 -9.68 -3.73 22.22
N ALA A 207 -8.67 -3.01 22.68
CA ALA A 207 -7.62 -2.42 21.83
C ALA A 207 -6.94 -3.50 20.99
N GLY A 208 -6.60 -4.62 21.63
CA GLY A 208 -5.96 -5.77 21.02
C GLY A 208 -6.78 -6.43 19.91
N THR A 209 -8.08 -6.60 20.11
CA THR A 209 -8.99 -7.16 19.10
C THR A 209 -9.16 -6.21 17.91
N VAL A 210 -9.37 -4.92 18.16
CA VAL A 210 -9.46 -3.90 17.09
C VAL A 210 -8.14 -3.84 16.32
N PHE A 211 -7.01 -3.84 17.03
CA PHE A 211 -5.67 -3.87 16.44
C PHE A 211 -5.46 -5.10 15.55
N ALA A 212 -5.82 -6.30 16.01
CA ALA A 212 -5.68 -7.52 15.23
C ALA A 212 -6.48 -7.46 13.92
N GLY A 213 -7.72 -6.93 13.99
CA GLY A 213 -8.54 -6.68 12.81
C GLY A 213 -7.92 -5.65 11.86
N SER A 214 -7.44 -4.52 12.38
CA SER A 214 -6.78 -3.50 11.56
C SER A 214 -5.48 -4.01 10.92
N LEU A 215 -4.69 -4.79 11.64
CA LEU A 215 -3.45 -5.40 11.12
C LEU A 215 -3.75 -6.41 10.02
N LEU A 216 -4.82 -7.21 10.14
CA LEU A 216 -5.26 -8.06 9.04
C LEU A 216 -5.69 -7.22 7.83
N GLY A 217 -6.37 -6.10 8.07
CA GLY A 217 -6.72 -5.14 7.02
C GLY A 217 -5.49 -4.66 6.25
N TYR A 218 -4.43 -4.30 6.98
CA TYR A 218 -3.13 -3.93 6.39
C TYR A 218 -2.53 -5.03 5.51
N VAL A 219 -2.53 -6.28 5.98
CA VAL A 219 -2.06 -7.42 5.19
C VAL A 219 -2.88 -7.58 3.91
N ILE A 220 -4.21 -7.49 4.01
CA ILE A 220 -5.11 -7.58 2.85
C ILE A 220 -4.83 -6.45 1.86
N TYR A 221 -4.63 -5.22 2.35
CA TYR A 221 -4.28 -4.06 1.55
C TYR A 221 -2.98 -4.27 0.77
N ASP A 222 -1.87 -4.60 1.44
CA ASP A 222 -0.55 -4.70 0.79
C ASP A 222 -0.53 -5.83 -0.24
N LEU A 223 -1.18 -6.96 0.06
CA LEU A 223 -1.30 -8.08 -0.88
C LEU A 223 -2.21 -7.75 -2.06
N THR A 224 -3.32 -7.05 -1.82
CA THR A 224 -4.19 -6.56 -2.89
C THR A 224 -3.42 -5.62 -3.79
N HIS A 225 -2.76 -4.61 -3.20
CA HIS A 225 -1.96 -3.63 -3.92
C HIS A 225 -0.91 -4.29 -4.81
N TYR A 226 -0.14 -5.23 -4.25
CA TYR A 226 0.83 -6.01 -5.01
C TYR A 226 0.17 -6.79 -6.16
N TYR A 227 -0.95 -7.46 -5.91
CA TYR A 227 -1.68 -8.20 -6.93
C TYR A 227 -2.26 -7.29 -8.04
N LEU A 228 -2.67 -6.06 -7.74
CA LEU A 228 -3.15 -5.12 -8.75
C LEU A 228 -2.03 -4.73 -9.74
N HIS A 229 -0.79 -4.62 -9.29
CA HIS A 229 0.36 -4.36 -10.18
C HIS A 229 0.78 -5.58 -10.99
N PHE A 230 0.93 -6.73 -10.33
CA PHE A 230 1.64 -7.87 -10.89
C PHE A 230 0.75 -9.06 -11.27
N GLY A 231 -0.49 -9.10 -10.78
CA GLY A 231 -1.47 -10.14 -11.09
C GLY A 231 -2.23 -9.90 -12.39
N SER A 232 -2.88 -10.94 -12.89
CA SER A 232 -3.78 -10.88 -14.06
C SER A 232 -5.20 -11.27 -13.65
N PRO A 233 -5.98 -10.35 -13.04
CA PRO A 233 -7.35 -10.64 -12.64
C PRO A 233 -8.24 -10.88 -13.88
N HIS A 234 -9.19 -11.80 -13.75
CA HIS A 234 -10.14 -12.12 -14.82
C HIS A 234 -10.94 -10.88 -15.23
N LYS A 235 -11.07 -10.64 -16.54
CA LYS A 235 -11.80 -9.49 -17.09
C LYS A 235 -13.23 -9.45 -16.55
N GLY A 236 -13.66 -8.28 -16.08
CA GLY A 236 -14.99 -8.07 -15.48
C GLY A 236 -15.12 -8.49 -14.01
N SER A 237 -14.10 -9.11 -13.42
CA SER A 237 -14.10 -9.37 -11.97
C SER A 237 -13.97 -8.09 -11.15
N TYR A 238 -14.30 -8.15 -9.86
CA TYR A 238 -14.07 -7.05 -8.93
C TYR A 238 -12.61 -6.59 -8.91
N LEU A 239 -11.66 -7.53 -8.82
CA LEU A 239 -10.22 -7.24 -8.82
C LEU A 239 -9.74 -6.64 -10.15
N TYR A 240 -10.38 -6.98 -11.27
CA TYR A 240 -10.10 -6.33 -12.55
C TYR A 240 -10.49 -4.84 -12.54
N HIS A 241 -11.68 -4.52 -12.00
CA HIS A 241 -12.12 -3.13 -11.88
C HIS A 241 -11.29 -2.34 -10.87
N LEU A 242 -10.80 -2.97 -9.80
CA LEU A 242 -9.82 -2.37 -8.90
C LEU A 242 -8.47 -2.15 -9.59
N LYS A 243 -7.98 -3.12 -10.36
CA LYS A 243 -6.74 -2.98 -11.13
C LYS A 243 -6.84 -1.81 -12.10
N ALA A 244 -7.91 -1.75 -12.89
CA ALA A 244 -8.12 -0.64 -13.83
C ALA A 244 -8.20 0.73 -13.12
N HIS A 245 -8.86 0.79 -11.96
CA HIS A 245 -8.92 2.00 -11.14
C HIS A 245 -7.54 2.44 -10.63
N HIS A 246 -6.76 1.49 -10.12
CA HIS A 246 -5.42 1.76 -9.59
C HIS A 246 -4.40 2.12 -10.69
N VAL A 247 -4.49 1.46 -11.85
CA VAL A 247 -3.69 1.83 -13.02
C VAL A 247 -4.02 3.26 -13.45
N LYS A 248 -5.30 3.66 -13.49
CA LYS A 248 -5.66 5.06 -13.78
C LYS A 248 -5.08 6.03 -12.76
N HIS A 249 -5.08 5.68 -11.49
CA HIS A 249 -4.42 6.47 -10.44
C HIS A 249 -2.93 6.70 -10.76
N HIS A 250 -2.18 5.65 -11.13
CA HIS A 250 -0.76 5.79 -11.46
C HIS A 250 -0.46 6.57 -12.74
N PHE A 251 -1.24 6.37 -13.81
CA PHE A 251 -0.84 6.79 -15.16
C PHE A 251 -1.68 7.92 -15.76
N ALA A 252 -2.78 8.31 -15.10
CA ALA A 252 -3.69 9.35 -15.62
C ALA A 252 -4.13 10.37 -14.56
N HIS A 253 -4.48 9.92 -13.35
CA HIS A 253 -5.16 10.75 -12.35
C HIS A 253 -4.64 10.51 -10.93
N HIS A 254 -3.37 10.81 -10.68
CA HIS A 254 -2.70 10.61 -9.39
C HIS A 254 -3.34 11.38 -8.20
N GLN A 255 -4.17 12.39 -8.48
CA GLN A 255 -4.94 13.14 -7.46
C GLN A 255 -6.34 12.55 -7.20
N SER A 256 -6.61 11.33 -7.66
CA SER A 256 -7.89 10.61 -7.46
C SER A 256 -7.64 9.10 -7.39
N GLY A 257 -8.58 8.34 -6.85
CA GLY A 257 -8.50 6.88 -6.75
C GLY A 257 -7.55 6.42 -5.66
N PHE A 258 -7.73 6.94 -4.44
CA PHE A 258 -6.85 6.64 -3.31
C PHE A 258 -7.20 5.30 -2.63
N GLY A 259 -8.39 4.75 -2.87
CA GLY A 259 -8.78 3.43 -2.40
C GLY A 259 -8.15 2.32 -3.23
N ILE A 260 -7.37 1.45 -2.59
CA ILE A 260 -6.69 0.31 -3.21
C ILE A 260 -7.48 -0.98 -3.00
N SER A 261 -7.86 -1.27 -1.75
CA SER A 261 -8.63 -2.46 -1.39
C SER A 261 -10.11 -2.33 -1.77
N SER A 262 -10.63 -1.10 -1.81
CA SER A 262 -11.99 -0.80 -2.25
C SER A 262 -12.14 0.68 -2.68
N LYS A 263 -13.17 0.97 -3.47
CA LYS A 263 -13.52 2.35 -3.89
C LYS A 263 -14.45 3.07 -2.90
N LEU A 264 -14.72 2.48 -1.73
CA LEU A 264 -15.75 2.95 -0.79
C LEU A 264 -15.49 4.41 -0.39
N TRP A 265 -14.29 4.70 0.11
CA TRP A 265 -13.93 6.03 0.59
C TRP A 265 -13.75 7.04 -0.54
N ASP A 266 -13.33 6.62 -1.73
CA ASP A 266 -13.32 7.50 -2.91
C ASP A 266 -14.74 7.96 -3.28
N HIS A 267 -15.75 7.11 -3.13
CA HIS A 267 -17.14 7.51 -3.34
C HIS A 267 -17.61 8.52 -2.28
N PHE A 268 -17.36 8.23 -1.00
CA PHE A 268 -17.73 9.11 0.12
C PHE A 268 -17.07 10.48 0.08
N PHE A 269 -15.80 10.54 -0.33
CA PHE A 269 -15.01 11.78 -0.36
C PHE A 269 -14.86 12.39 -1.75
N HIS A 270 -15.62 11.89 -2.74
CA HIS A 270 -15.65 12.39 -4.12
C HIS A 270 -14.28 12.43 -4.81
N THR A 271 -13.49 11.36 -4.64
CA THR A 271 -12.16 11.22 -5.26
C THR A 271 -12.09 10.02 -6.23
N LEU A 272 -13.21 9.55 -6.78
CA LEU A 272 -13.19 8.49 -7.80
C LEU A 272 -12.44 8.94 -9.07
N THR A 273 -11.65 8.04 -9.66
CA THR A 273 -11.04 8.31 -10.98
C THR A 273 -12.14 8.52 -12.03
N PRO A 274 -12.04 9.53 -12.90
CA PRO A 274 -12.98 9.71 -14.01
C PRO A 274 -13.17 8.44 -14.85
N GLU A 275 -14.42 8.15 -15.18
CA GLU A 275 -14.74 7.21 -16.25
C GLU A 275 -14.55 7.96 -17.58
N GLU A 276 -13.64 7.47 -18.43
CA GLU A 276 -13.62 7.97 -19.80
C GLU A 276 -14.92 7.53 -20.48
N PRO A 277 -15.60 8.42 -21.20
CA PRO A 277 -16.81 8.03 -21.91
C PRO A 277 -16.43 6.93 -22.91
N HIS A 278 -17.01 5.74 -22.74
CA HIS A 278 -16.95 4.72 -23.79
C HIS A 278 -17.42 5.39 -25.09
N PRO A 279 -16.62 5.37 -26.17
CA PRO A 279 -17.12 5.80 -27.46
C PRO A 279 -18.35 4.92 -27.74
N LYS A 280 -19.52 5.56 -27.80
CA LYS A 280 -20.74 4.89 -28.22
C LYS A 280 -20.43 4.28 -29.57
N THR A 281 -20.41 2.96 -29.65
CA THR A 281 -20.40 2.25 -30.92
C THR A 281 -21.62 2.75 -31.70
N GLN A 282 -21.39 3.58 -32.72
CA GLN A 282 -22.37 3.90 -33.74
C GLN A 282 -22.43 2.75 -34.75
#